data_AF-N8WM73-F1
#
_entry.id   AF-N8WM73-F1
#
_cell.length_a   1.000
_cell.length_b   1.000
_cell.length_c   1.000
_cell.angle_alpha   90.00
_cell.angle_beta   90.00
_cell.angle_gamma   90.00
#
_symmetry.space_group_name_H-M   'P 1'
#
loop_
_entity.id
_entity.type
_entity.pdbx_description
1 polymer ?
#
loop_
_entity_poly.entity_id
_entity_poly.type
_entity_poly.pdbx_seq_one_letter_code
_entity_poly.pdbx_strand_id
1 'polypeptide(L)' 'MARSWELGMQTFDQALFDLYNQRIISYEEALRNADSSNELRLQIKLKSSRINPVLQAENAQISLLEQSRSRALSTD' A
#
# COMPACT_ATOMS: atom_id res chain seq x y z
N MET A 1 -4.46 12.27 13.46
CA MET A 1 -4.85 13.27 12.44
C MET A 1 -5.82 12.69 11.38
N ALA A 2 -6.81 11.87 11.76
CA ALA A 2 -7.65 11.14 10.79
C ALA A 2 -9.05 11.73 10.53
N ARG A 3 -9.40 12.88 11.11
CA ARG A 3 -10.73 13.50 10.95
C ARG A 3 -10.65 15.00 10.81
N SER A 4 -10.55 15.47 9.57
CA SER A 4 -11.03 16.79 9.15
C SER A 4 -11.26 16.76 7.65
N TRP A 5 -12.24 15.96 7.23
CA TRP A 5 -12.81 16.01 5.89
C TRP A 5 -13.91 17.10 5.79
N GLU A 6 -14.10 17.90 6.83
CA GLU A 6 -15.21 18.86 6.95
C GLU A 6 -14.89 20.26 6.39
N LEU A 7 -13.67 20.50 5.89
CA LEU A 7 -13.25 21.83 5.43
C LEU A 7 -12.44 21.85 4.12
N GLY A 8 -12.71 20.94 3.17
CA GLY A 8 -12.06 20.96 1.84
C GLY A 8 -10.53 20.85 1.86
N MET A 9 -9.95 20.47 2.99
CA MET A 9 -8.51 20.27 3.14
C MET A 9 -8.16 18.87 2.69
N GLN A 10 -7.27 18.80 1.69
CA GLN A 10 -6.69 17.57 1.20
C GLN A 10 -5.22 17.54 1.61
N THR A 11 -4.79 16.44 2.22
CA THR A 11 -3.36 16.25 2.50
C THR A 11 -2.63 15.90 1.20
N PHE A 12 -1.32 16.15 1.16
CA PHE A 12 -0.54 15.81 -0.02
C PHE A 12 -0.57 14.31 -0.33
N ASP A 13 -0.48 13.45 0.70
CA ASP A 13 -0.61 12.00 0.56
C ASP A 13 -1.98 11.56 -0.02
N GLN A 14 -3.07 12.27 0.30
CA GLN A 14 -4.39 12.02 -0.32
C GLN A 14 -4.37 12.39 -1.80
N ALA A 15 -3.73 13.50 -2.17
CA ALA A 15 -3.54 13.86 -3.57
C ALA A 15 -2.74 12.80 -4.33
N LEU A 16 -1.65 12.32 -3.75
CA LEU A 16 -0.82 11.26 -4.34
C LEU A 16 -1.60 9.95 -4.50
N PHE A 17 -2.43 9.59 -3.52
CA PHE A 17 -3.32 8.43 -3.61
C PHE A 17 -4.30 8.55 -4.78
N ASP A 18 -4.94 9.72 -4.94
CA ASP A 18 -5.90 9.95 -6.03
C ASP A 18 -5.23 9.97 -7.39
N LEU A 19 -4.09 10.68 -7.53
CA LEU A 19 -3.29 10.70 -8.76
C LEU A 19 -2.80 9.29 -9.14
N TYR A 20 -2.41 8.50 -8.13
CA TYR A 20 -2.10 7.10 -8.35
C TYR A 20 -3.34 6.35 -8.84
N ASN A 21 -4.51 6.47 -8.22
CA ASN A 21 -5.71 5.75 -8.68
C ASN A 21 -6.14 6.15 -10.11
N GLN A 22 -5.96 7.41 -10.47
CA GLN A 22 -6.21 7.94 -11.82
C GLN A 22 -5.15 7.53 -12.85
N ARG A 23 -4.13 6.76 -12.46
CA ARG A 23 -2.99 6.33 -13.30
C ARG A 23 -2.16 7.49 -13.85
N ILE A 24 -2.20 8.65 -13.20
CA ILE A 24 -1.40 9.82 -13.58
C ILE A 24 0.06 9.61 -13.15
N ILE A 25 0.26 8.97 -11.98
CA ILE A 25 1.59 8.66 -11.46
C ILE A 25 1.76 7.15 -11.19
N SER A 26 3.03 6.72 -11.21
CA SER A 26 3.38 5.34 -10.85
C SER A 26 3.34 5.13 -9.34
N TYR A 27 3.36 3.88 -8.92
CA TYR A 27 3.41 3.54 -7.49
C TYR A 27 4.69 4.02 -6.82
N GLU A 28 5.83 3.85 -7.50
CA GLU A 28 7.13 4.30 -7.03
C GLU A 28 7.16 5.82 -6.90
N GLU A 29 6.59 6.53 -7.89
CA GLU A 29 6.49 7.99 -7.88
C GLU A 29 5.64 8.49 -6.70
N ALA A 30 4.51 7.85 -6.46
CA ALA A 30 3.65 8.19 -5.32
C ALA A 30 4.38 8.00 -3.99
N LEU A 31 5.08 6.87 -3.80
CA LEU A 31 5.78 6.58 -2.54
C LEU A 31 7.01 7.46 -2.32
N ARG A 32 7.74 7.81 -3.38
CA ARG A 32 8.96 8.63 -3.29
C ARG A 32 8.64 10.06 -2.85
N ASN A 33 7.48 10.58 -3.23
CA ASN A 33 7.04 11.93 -2.91
C ASN A 33 6.12 11.98 -1.67
N ALA A 34 5.69 10.84 -1.13
CA ALA A 34 4.83 10.81 0.04
C ALA A 34 5.54 11.32 1.30
N ASP A 35 4.83 12.11 2.12
CA ASP A 35 5.33 12.51 3.43
C ASP A 35 5.42 11.29 4.37
N SER A 36 4.50 10.34 4.20
CA SER A 36 4.50 9.06 4.89
C SER A 36 4.33 7.90 3.90
N SER A 37 5.44 7.43 3.33
CA SER A 37 5.42 6.32 2.35
C SER A 37 4.78 5.04 2.90
N ASN A 38 4.89 4.78 4.21
CA ASN A 38 4.26 3.60 4.81
C ASN A 38 2.75 3.74 4.94
N GLU A 39 2.26 4.91 5.36
CA GLU A 39 0.81 5.18 5.42
C GLU A 39 0.22 5.15 4.01
N LEU A 40 0.86 5.79 3.03
CA LEU A 40 0.39 5.78 1.64
C LEU A 40 0.40 4.37 1.05
N ARG A 41 1.44 3.57 1.31
CA ARG A 41 1.49 2.15 0.91
C ARG A 41 0.31 1.37 1.49
N LEU A 42 0.01 1.54 2.77
CA LEU A 42 -1.10 0.86 3.44
C LEU A 42 -2.45 1.31 2.84
N GLN A 43 -2.62 2.60 2.60
CA GLN A 43 -3.83 3.12 1.96
C GLN A 43 -4.01 2.57 0.54
N ILE A 44 -2.95 2.55 -0.26
CA ILE A 44 -2.99 1.93 -1.59
C ILE A 44 -3.39 0.46 -1.48
N LYS A 45 -2.78 -0.30 -0.58
CA LYS A 45 -3.07 -1.73 -0.40
C LYS A 45 -4.51 -2.01 0.05
N LEU A 46 -5.06 -1.19 0.94
CA LEU A 46 -6.38 -1.43 1.54
C LEU A 46 -7.54 -0.82 0.74
N LYS A 47 -7.31 0.32 0.08
CA LYS A 47 -8.38 1.14 -0.53
C LYS A 47 -8.27 1.26 -2.05
N SER A 48 -7.10 1.05 -2.65
CA SER A 48 -6.98 1.15 -4.10
C SER A 48 -7.60 -0.06 -4.78
N SER A 49 -8.41 0.17 -5.82
CA SER A 49 -8.86 -0.89 -6.73
C SER A 49 -7.82 -1.24 -7.79
N ARG A 50 -6.66 -0.55 -7.83
CA ARG A 50 -5.59 -0.87 -8.78
C ARG A 50 -4.87 -2.14 -8.34
N ILE A 51 -4.80 -3.10 -9.25
CA ILE A 51 -3.88 -4.23 -9.12
C ILE A 51 -2.46 -3.69 -9.31
N ASN A 52 -1.64 -3.82 -8.27
CA ASN A 52 -0.24 -3.42 -8.30
C ASN A 52 0.65 -4.67 -8.23
N PRO A 53 1.48 -4.96 -9.25
CA PRO A 53 2.36 -6.13 -9.27
C PRO A 53 3.33 -6.20 -8.10
N VAL A 54 3.86 -5.06 -7.65
CA VAL A 54 4.82 -4.98 -6.54
C VAL A 54 4.13 -5.40 -5.23
N LEU A 55 2.94 -4.88 -4.97
CA LEU A 55 2.17 -5.26 -3.77
C LEU A 55 1.71 -6.73 -3.80
N GLN A 56 1.40 -7.26 -4.98
CA GLN A 56 1.06 -8.68 -5.13
C GLN A 56 2.27 -9.58 -4.85
N ALA A 57 3.44 -9.24 -5.38
CA ALA A 57 4.68 -9.97 -5.13
C ALA A 57 5.03 -9.97 -3.63
N GLU A 58 4.88 -8.83 -2.96
CA GLU A 58 5.10 -8.70 -1.51
C GLU A 58 4.16 -9.62 -0.71
N ASN A 59 2.85 -9.63 -1.04
CA ASN A 59 1.89 -10.52 -0.39
C ASN A 59 2.20 -12.00 -0.63
N ALA A 60 2.57 -12.37 -1.86
CA ALA A 60 2.92 -13.74 -2.21
C ALA A 60 4.16 -14.21 -1.44
N GLN A 61 5.16 -13.35 -1.29
CA GLN A 61 6.39 -13.66 -0.58
C GLN A 61 6.15 -13.89 0.92
N ILE A 62 5.29 -13.08 1.56
CA ILE A 62 4.87 -13.28 2.95
C ILE A 62 4.15 -14.63 3.12
N SER A 63 3.22 -14.97 2.22
CA SER A 63 2.48 -16.24 2.30
C SER A 63 3.39 -17.47 2.14
N LEU A 64 4.38 -17.40 1.25
CA LEU A 64 5.32 -18.49 1.02
C LEU A 64 6.21 -18.72 2.26
N LEU A 65 6.65 -17.63 2.89
CA LEU A 65 7.44 -17.69 4.13
C LEU A 65 6.65 -18.32 5.28
N GLU A 66 5.38 -17.95 5.46
CA GLU A 66 4.50 -18.55 6.47
C GLU A 66 4.32 -20.06 6.25
N GLN A 67 4.04 -20.50 5.02
CA GLN A 67 3.92 -21.94 4.71
C GLN A 67 5.21 -22.72 5.00
N SER A 68 6.37 -22.12 4.73
CA SER A 68 7.67 -22.75 5.00
C SER A 68 7.93 -22.90 6.51
N ARG A 69 7.57 -21.89 7.31
CA ARG A 69 7.62 -21.95 8.77
C ARG A 69 6.68 -23.02 9.33
N SER A 70 5.44 -23.08 8.86
CA SER A 70 4.47 -24.07 9.35
C SER A 70 4.91 -25.51 9.08
N ARG A 71 5.54 -25.79 7.93
CA ARG A 71 6.08 -27.12 7.60
C ARG A 71 7.30 -27.51 8.45
N ALA A 72 8.13 -26.54 8.82
CA ALA A 72 9.31 -26.80 9.65
C ALA A 72 8.96 -27.09 11.12
N LEU A 73 7.79 -26.66 11.59
CA LEU A 73 7.31 -26.93 12.95
C LEU A 73 6.42 -28.19 13.07
N SER A 74 5.99 -28.78 11.95
CA SER A 74 5.12 -29.98 11.94
C SER A 74 5.89 -31.30 11.80
N THR A 75 7.23 -31.26 11.76
CA THR A 75 8.10 -32.44 11.75
C THR A 75 8.69 -32.65 13.14
N ASP A 76 7.86 -33.10 14.07
CA ASP A 76 8.21 -33.77 15.34
C ASP A 76 7.04 -34.66 15.76
#